data_AF-A0A2N6T245-F1
#
_entry.id   AF-A0A2N6T245-F1
#
_cell.length_a   1.000
_cell.length_b   1.000
_cell.length_c   1.000
_cell.angle_alpha   90.00
_cell.angle_beta   90.00
_cell.angle_gamma   90.00
#
_symmetry.space_group_name_H-M   'P 1'
#
loop_
_entity.id
_entity.type
_entity.pdbx_description
1 polymer ?
#
loop_
_entity_poly.entity_id
_entity_poly.type
_entity_poly.pdbx_seq_one_letter_code
_entity_poly.pdbx_strand_id
1 'polypeptide(L)'
;MTWAARARCGGDPRPWDLDTYRTRGDAETACRLVCRGCPVIADCATDAADAGDAYVIRAGVCLWPGTAAGRQRPEDTRRLHSIAHQHRQDT
;
A
#
# COMPACT_ATOMS: atom_id res chain seq x y z
N MET A 1 9.34 19.11 -0.66
CA MET A 1 9.31 17.80 -1.36
C MET A 1 8.19 16.98 -0.77
N THR A 2 7.39 16.31 -1.59
CA THR A 2 6.34 15.38 -1.11
C THR A 2 6.98 14.08 -0.63
N TRP A 3 6.30 13.35 0.26
CA TRP A 3 6.77 12.04 0.70
C TRP A 3 6.93 11.06 -0.48
N ALA A 4 6.05 11.16 -1.48
CA ALA A 4 6.07 10.34 -2.69
C ALA A 4 7.41 10.41 -3.44
N ALA A 5 8.04 11.60 -3.50
CA ALA A 5 9.34 11.77 -4.15
C ALA A 5 10.50 11.04 -3.43
N ARG A 6 10.31 10.65 -2.16
CA ARG A 6 11.29 9.87 -1.37
C ARG A 6 10.98 8.36 -1.38
N ALA A 7 9.86 7.95 -2.00
CA ALA A 7 9.49 6.55 -2.09
C ALA A 7 10.44 5.78 -2.99
N ARG A 8 10.82 4.56 -2.59
CA ARG A 8 11.69 3.69 -3.41
C ARG A 8 11.06 3.33 -4.76
N CYS A 9 9.74 3.25 -4.81
CA CYS A 9 8.99 2.98 -6.03
C CYS A 9 8.73 4.23 -6.90
N GLY A 10 9.23 5.40 -6.50
CA GLY A 10 8.97 6.67 -7.19
C GLY A 10 7.61 7.32 -6.85
N GLY A 11 6.80 6.69 -6.01
CA GLY A 11 5.55 7.25 -5.49
C GLY A 11 4.35 7.17 -6.45
N ASP A 12 4.50 6.52 -7.60
CA ASP A 12 3.39 6.25 -8.53
C ASP A 12 2.73 4.90 -8.17
N PRO A 13 1.42 4.87 -7.85
CA PRO A 13 0.70 3.65 -7.54
C PRO A 13 0.35 2.78 -8.76
N ARG A 14 0.23 3.37 -9.97
CA ARG A 14 -0.28 2.67 -11.19
C ARG A 14 0.50 1.40 -11.58
N PRO A 15 1.84 1.37 -11.49
CA PRO A 15 2.60 0.14 -11.79
C PRO A 15 2.32 -1.00 -10.80
N TRP A 16 1.62 -0.71 -9.70
CA TRP A 16 1.36 -1.63 -8.61
C TRP A 16 -0.11 -2.03 -8.49
N ASP A 17 -0.90 -1.77 -9.53
CA ASP A 17 -2.27 -2.26 -9.65
C ASP A 17 -2.27 -3.80 -9.63
N LEU A 18 -3.16 -4.38 -8.83
CA LEU A 18 -3.21 -5.82 -8.60
C LEU A 18 -3.61 -6.60 -9.87
N ASP A 19 -4.32 -5.94 -10.80
CA ASP A 19 -4.70 -6.49 -12.10
C ASP A 19 -3.52 -6.65 -13.07
N THR A 20 -2.37 -6.04 -12.77
CA THR A 20 -1.14 -6.22 -13.57
C THR A 20 -0.44 -7.56 -13.29
N TYR A 21 -0.80 -8.25 -12.21
CA TYR A 21 -0.18 -9.51 -11.81
C TYR A 21 -0.94 -10.70 -12.37
N ARG A 22 -0.19 -11.69 -12.90
CA ARG A 22 -0.76 -12.91 -13.47
C ARG A 22 -1.43 -13.79 -12.43
N THR A 23 -0.87 -13.83 -11.23
CA THR A 23 -1.38 -14.65 -10.12
C THR A 23 -1.40 -13.86 -8.82
N ARG A 24 -2.27 -14.29 -7.90
CA ARG A 24 -2.31 -13.75 -6.54
C ARG A 24 -0.97 -13.93 -5.80
N GLY A 25 -0.28 -15.04 -6.03
CA GLY A 25 1.03 -15.30 -5.41
C GLY A 25 2.11 -14.31 -5.87
N ASP A 26 2.08 -13.91 -7.15
CA ASP A 26 3.01 -12.91 -7.68
C ASP A 26 2.76 -11.54 -7.03
N ALA A 27 1.50 -11.13 -6.90
CA ALA A 27 1.12 -9.88 -6.24
C ALA A 27 1.52 -9.87 -4.76
N GLU A 28 1.27 -10.97 -4.03
CA GLU A 28 1.67 -11.09 -2.62
C GLU A 28 3.20 -11.04 -2.45
N THR A 29 3.94 -11.62 -3.39
CA THR A 29 5.41 -11.55 -3.41
C THR A 29 5.88 -10.12 -3.68
N ALA A 30 5.35 -9.46 -4.71
CA ALA A 30 5.69 -8.08 -5.05
C ALA A 30 5.38 -7.14 -3.88
N CYS A 31 4.24 -7.33 -3.23
CA CYS A 31 3.81 -6.56 -2.08
C CYS A 31 4.81 -6.56 -0.93
N ARG A 32 5.40 -7.72 -0.62
CA ARG A 32 6.44 -7.83 0.41
C ARG A 32 7.76 -7.20 -0.01
N LEU A 33 8.13 -7.33 -1.29
CA LEU A 33 9.46 -6.96 -1.77
C LEU A 33 9.58 -5.48 -2.13
N VAL A 34 8.59 -4.93 -2.85
CA VAL A 34 8.62 -3.55 -3.39
C VAL A 34 8.71 -2.51 -2.26
N CYS A 35 7.99 -2.76 -1.17
CA CYS A 35 7.93 -1.84 -0.05
C CYS A 35 9.04 -2.05 0.99
N ARG A 36 9.85 -3.10 0.86
CA ARG A 36 10.88 -3.45 1.86
C ARG A 36 11.91 -2.32 2.01
N GLY A 37 12.01 -1.79 3.23
CA GLY A 37 12.95 -0.72 3.58
C GLY A 37 12.63 0.63 2.94
N CYS A 38 11.41 0.84 2.43
CA CYS A 38 10.99 2.14 1.92
C CYS A 38 10.92 3.15 3.09
N PRO A 39 11.52 4.36 2.98
CA PRO A 39 11.59 5.30 4.10
C PRO A 39 10.27 6.04 4.37
N VAL A 40 9.27 5.87 3.50
CA VAL A 40 7.99 6.59 3.56
C VAL A 40 6.80 5.65 3.76
N ILE A 41 7.02 4.49 4.40
CA ILE A 41 5.95 3.53 4.66
C ILE A 41 4.82 4.16 5.48
N ALA A 42 5.16 4.94 6.50
CA ALA A 42 4.15 5.59 7.34
C ALA A 42 3.28 6.60 6.57
N ASP A 43 3.91 7.42 5.74
CA ASP A 43 3.21 8.39 4.89
C ASP A 43 2.36 7.69 3.84
N CYS A 44 2.92 6.70 3.14
CA CYS A 44 2.24 5.91 2.11
C CYS A 44 1.01 5.18 2.66
N ALA A 45 1.11 4.65 3.88
CA ALA A 45 0.02 3.95 4.56
C ALA A 45 -1.11 4.89 4.98
N THR A 46 -0.77 6.06 5.52
CA THR A 46 -1.77 7.08 5.90
C THR A 46 -2.53 7.56 4.66
N ASP A 47 -1.80 7.93 3.61
CA ASP A 47 -2.38 8.39 2.36
C ASP A 47 -3.32 7.35 1.73
N ALA A 48 -2.93 6.07 1.70
CA ALA A 48 -3.75 4.99 1.15
C ALA A 48 -5.02 4.73 1.99
N ALA A 49 -4.95 4.90 3.31
CA ALA A 49 -6.09 4.72 4.19
C ALA A 49 -7.10 5.88 4.01
N ASP A 50 -6.59 7.11 3.95
CA ASP A 50 -7.42 8.31 3.83
C ASP A 50 -8.05 8.45 2.44
N ALA A 51 -7.32 8.07 1.39
CA ALA A 51 -7.81 8.07 0.00
C ALA A 51 -8.79 6.93 -0.28
N GLY A 52 -8.81 5.88 0.56
CA GLY A 52 -9.65 4.70 0.34
C GLY A 52 -9.19 3.84 -0.83
N ASP A 53 -7.87 3.71 -1.02
CA ASP A 53 -7.28 2.95 -2.11
C ASP A 53 -7.74 1.48 -2.12
N ALA A 54 -7.97 0.95 -3.33
CA ALA A 54 -8.29 -0.45 -3.56
C ALA A 54 -7.64 -0.91 -4.87
N TYR A 55 -7.51 -2.22 -5.04
CA TYR A 55 -6.91 -2.87 -6.23
C TYR A 55 -5.44 -2.53 -6.46
N VAL A 56 -4.70 -2.12 -5.43
CA VAL A 56 -3.32 -1.67 -5.57
C VAL A 56 -2.46 -2.10 -4.39
N ILE A 57 -1.15 -2.21 -4.59
CA ILE A 57 -0.19 -2.42 -3.49
C ILE A 57 0.18 -1.06 -2.89
N ARG A 58 -0.03 -0.90 -1.57
CA ARG A 58 0.37 0.30 -0.82
C ARG A 58 1.02 -0.11 0.50
N ALA A 59 2.13 0.55 0.86
CA ALA A 59 2.80 0.35 2.15
C ALA A 59 3.03 -1.11 2.56
N GLY A 60 3.31 -2.00 1.60
CA GLY A 60 3.52 -3.43 1.86
C GLY A 60 2.22 -4.23 2.10
N VAL A 61 1.08 -3.70 1.66
CA VAL A 61 -0.23 -4.35 1.71
C VAL A 61 -0.81 -4.46 0.30
N CYS A 62 -1.33 -5.64 -0.06
CA CYS A 62 -2.18 -5.80 -1.24
C CYS A 62 -3.60 -5.43 -0.84
N LEU A 63 -4.14 -4.33 -1.39
CA LEU A 63 -5.49 -3.87 -1.09
C LEU A 63 -6.47 -4.59 -2.03
N TRP A 64 -6.83 -5.82 -1.68
CA TRP A 64 -7.68 -6.65 -2.54
C TRP A 64 -9.12 -6.11 -2.64
N PRO A 65 -9.82 -6.35 -3.76
CA PRO A 65 -11.24 -6.01 -3.93
C PRO A 65 -12.07 -6.38 -2.69
N GLY A 66 -12.81 -5.42 -2.14
CA GLY A 66 -13.93 -5.73 -1.25
C GLY A 66 -15.04 -6.49 -1.97
N THR A 67 -15.95 -7.10 -1.20
CA THR A 67 -17.18 -7.71 -1.73
C THR A 67 -18.15 -6.66 -2.31
N ALA A 68 -17.99 -5.40 -1.91
CA ALA A 68 -18.69 -4.26 -2.49
C ALA A 68 -17.80 -3.57 -3.54
N ALA A 69 -18.33 -3.37 -4.74
CA ALA A 69 -17.61 -2.86 -5.91
C ALA A 69 -16.81 -1.59 -5.59
N GLY A 70 -15.48 -1.68 -5.72
CA GLY A 70 -14.60 -0.51 -5.75
C GLY A 70 -14.18 0.07 -4.39
N ARG A 71 -14.69 -0.45 -3.26
CA ARG A 71 -14.36 0.11 -1.95
C ARG A 71 -13.23 -0.63 -1.26
N GLN A 72 -12.33 0.14 -0.65
CA GLN A 72 -11.36 -0.38 0.31
C GLN A 72 -12.08 -1.11 1.44
N ARG A 73 -11.54 -2.26 1.85
CA ARG A 73 -12.13 -3.02 2.95
C ARG A 73 -11.79 -2.35 4.28
N PRO A 74 -12.71 -2.35 5.28
CA PRO A 74 -12.41 -1.80 6.61
C PRO A 74 -11.23 -2.49 7.31
N GLU A 75 -10.92 -3.74 6.96
CA GLU A 75 -9.73 -4.45 7.44
C GLU A 75 -8.44 -3.86 6.86
N ASP A 76 -8.44 -3.45 5.59
CA ASP A 76 -7.30 -2.86 4.92
C ASP A 76 -7.01 -1.45 5.46
N THR A 77 -8.05 -0.62 5.65
CA THR A 77 -7.92 0.71 6.27
C THR A 77 -7.30 0.60 7.66
N ARG A 78 -7.81 -0.32 8.50
CA ARG A 78 -7.28 -0.55 9.86
C ARG A 78 -5.83 -1.03 9.82
N ARG A 79 -5.51 -1.93 8.89
CA ARG A 79 -4.14 -2.43 8.71
C ARG A 79 -3.18 -1.32 8.30
N LEU A 80 -3.58 -0.45 7.37
CA LEU A 80 -2.78 0.69 6.91
C LEU A 80 -2.55 1.68 8.06
N HIS A 81 -3.56 2.04 8.85
CA HIS A 81 -3.35 2.89 10.02
C HIS A 81 -2.41 2.26 11.06
N SER A 82 -2.52 0.94 11.30
CA SER A 82 -1.60 0.22 12.18
C SER A 82 -0.16 0.30 11.69
N ILE A 83 0.08 0.09 10.40
CA ILE A 83 1.40 0.20 9.77
C ILE A 83 1.93 1.64 9.90
N ALA A 84 1.08 2.63 9.65
CA ALA A 84 1.46 4.03 9.79
C ALA A 84 1.91 4.38 11.22
N HIS A 85 1.18 3.89 12.22
CA HIS A 85 1.52 4.10 13.62
C HIS A 85 2.84 3.44 14.00
N GLN A 86 3.03 2.16 13.67
CA GLN A 86 4.24 1.39 13.98
C GLN A 86 5.49 2.08 13.42
N HIS A 87 5.48 2.41 12.12
CA HIS A 87 6.66 3.01 11.48
C HIS A 87 7.01 4.41 11.99
N ARG A 88 6.05 5.18 12.53
CA ARG A 88 6.35 6.48 13.15
C ARG A 88 7.03 6.35 14.51
N GLN A 89 6.87 5.21 15.20
CA GLN A 89 7.50 4.96 16.48
C GLN A 89 8.94 4.43 16.33
N ASP A 90 9.26 3.88 15.16
CA ASP A 90 10.57 3.31 14.83
C ASP A 90 11.55 4.32 14.17
N THR A 91 11.12 5.56 13.92
CA THR A 91 11.91 6.62 13.25
C THR A 91 12.28 7.73 14.21
#